data_AF-A0A7X0BT16-F1
#
_entry.id   AF-A0A7X0BT16-F1
#
_cell.length_a   1.000
_cell.length_b   1.000
_cell.length_c   1.000
_cell.angle_alpha   90.00
_cell.angle_beta   90.00
_cell.angle_gamma   90.00
#
_symmetry.space_group_name_H-M   'P 1'
#
loop_
_entity.id
_entity.type
_entity.pdbx_description
1 polymer ?
#
loop_
_entity_poly.entity_id
_entity_poly.type
_entity_poly.pdbx_seq_one_letter_code
_entity_poly.pdbx_strand_id
1 'polypeptide(L)' 'MQVQNNVQQAPRFTAPAANQALGGSIIDAQGREVPITEAMVQLACRELDNCSLASAKRG' A
#
# COMPACT_ATOMS: atom_id res chain seq x y z
N MET A 1 -21.06 -37.68 -15.86
CA MET A 1 -20.47 -36.97 -14.70
C MET A 1 -20.06 -35.58 -15.17
N GLN A 2 -20.87 -34.56 -14.88
CA GLN A 2 -20.59 -33.17 -15.26
C GLN A 2 -19.86 -32.49 -14.10
N VAL A 3 -18.63 -32.06 -14.33
CA VAL A 3 -17.80 -31.41 -13.31
C VAL A 3 -18.25 -29.95 -13.17
N GLN A 4 -18.96 -29.65 -12.07
CA GLN A 4 -19.37 -28.30 -11.75
C GLN A 4 -18.12 -27.50 -11.35
N ASN A 5 -17.70 -26.56 -12.20
CA ASN A 5 -16.56 -25.69 -11.94
C ASN A 5 -16.93 -24.70 -10.82
N ASN A 6 -16.54 -25.02 -9.59
CA ASN A 6 -16.71 -24.15 -8.43
C ASN A 6 -15.60 -23.10 -8.46
N VAL A 7 -15.82 -21.98 -9.17
CA VAL A 7 -15.00 -20.78 -9.05
C VAL A 7 -15.22 -20.19 -7.66
N GLN A 8 -14.56 -20.78 -6.67
CA GLN A 8 -14.49 -20.27 -5.31
C GLN A 8 -14.02 -18.83 -5.42
N GLN A 9 -14.90 -17.90 -5.02
CA GLN A 9 -14.61 -16.49 -4.96
C GLN A 9 -13.37 -16.32 -4.07
N ALA A 10 -12.22 -16.02 -4.69
CA ALA A 10 -11.05 -15.64 -3.95
C ALA A 10 -11.43 -14.46 -3.03
N PRO A 11 -10.96 -14.44 -1.77
CA PRO A 11 -11.23 -13.32 -0.89
C PRO A 11 -10.83 -12.03 -1.60
N ARG A 12 -11.82 -11.15 -1.84
CA ARG A 12 -11.56 -9.83 -2.40
C ARG A 12 -10.88 -9.02 -1.31
N PHE A 13 -9.56 -8.93 -1.37
CA PHE A 13 -8.81 -7.93 -0.63
C PHE A 13 -9.14 -6.57 -1.23
N THR A 14 -10.12 -5.87 -0.66
CA THR A 14 -10.39 -4.48 -0.99
C THR A 14 -9.29 -3.64 -0.37
N ALA A 15 -8.68 -2.76 -1.17
CA ALA A 15 -7.71 -1.81 -0.65
C ALA A 15 -8.35 -0.98 0.49
N PRO A 16 -7.60 -0.73 1.57
CA PRO A 16 -8.07 0.10 2.67
C PRO A 16 -8.34 1.54 2.19
N ALA A 17 -9.23 2.25 2.89
CA ALA A 17 -9.49 3.65 2.56
C ALA A 17 -8.24 4.50 2.79
N ALA A 18 -8.07 5.57 2.00
CA ALA A 18 -6.85 6.40 2.01
C ALA A 18 -6.46 6.93 3.40
N ASN A 19 -7.44 7.26 4.25
CA ASN A 19 -7.25 7.77 5.61
C ASN A 19 -7.36 6.69 6.70
N GLN A 20 -7.52 5.42 6.32
CA GLN A 20 -7.60 4.32 7.28
C GLN A 20 -6.23 4.10 7.91
N ALA A 21 -6.20 4.06 9.25
CA ALA A 21 -5.01 3.68 9.99
C ALA A 21 -4.71 2.18 9.78
N LEU A 22 -3.46 1.86 9.43
CA LEU A 22 -3.03 0.50 9.11
C LEU A 22 -2.48 -0.29 10.31
N GLY A 23 -2.70 0.21 11.53
CA GLY A 23 -2.32 -0.46 12.77
C GLY A 23 -0.93 -0.09 13.33
N GLY A 24 -0.28 0.95 12.79
CA GLY A 24 0.97 1.50 13.31
C GLY A 24 1.03 3.03 13.23
N SER A 25 2.05 3.61 13.86
CA SER A 25 2.26 5.07 13.90
C SER A 25 3.73 5.42 13.64
N ILE A 26 3.95 6.59 13.05
CA ILE A 26 5.27 7.23 12.93
C ILE A 26 5.36 8.30 14.01
N ILE A 27 6.52 8.41 14.66
CA ILE A 27 6.81 9.54 15.54
C ILE A 27 7.29 10.70 14.67
N ASP A 28 6.54 11.80 14.67
CA ASP A 28 6.95 13.00 13.95
C ASP A 28 8.06 13.77 14.68
N ALA A 29 8.59 14.81 14.04
CA ALA A 29 9.69 15.61 14.60
C ALA A 29 9.32 16.33 15.93
N GLN A 30 8.03 16.45 16.26
CA GLN A 30 7.54 17.04 17.50
C GLN A 30 7.33 15.97 18.59
N GLY A 31 7.65 14.70 18.30
CA GLY A 31 7.44 13.58 19.22
C GLY A 31 5.99 13.08 19.26
N ARG A 32 5.15 13.46 18.30
CA ARG A 32 3.75 13.03 18.25
C ARG A 32 3.61 11.72 17.48
N GLU A 33 2.76 10.83 17.97
CA GLU A 33 2.35 9.64 17.24
C GLU A 33 1.35 9.99 16.13
N VAL A 34 1.78 9.81 14.88
CA VAL A 34 0.96 10.01 13.69
C VAL A 34 0.61 8.64 13.10
N PRO A 35 -0.68 8.26 13.03
CA PRO A 35 -1.09 6.99 12.44
C PRO A 35 -0.62 6.85 11.00
N ILE A 36 -0.09 5.67 10.65
CA ILE A 36 0.26 5.33 9.27
C ILE A 36 -1.04 5.06 8.52
N THR A 37 -1.23 5.77 7.42
CA THR A 37 -2.40 5.62 6.55
C THR A 37 -2.03 5.01 5.20
N GLU A 38 -3.01 4.43 4.52
CA GLU A 38 -2.83 3.92 3.16
C GLU A 38 -2.32 4.99 2.20
N ALA A 39 -2.77 6.24 2.33
CA ALA A 39 -2.27 7.35 1.51
C ALA A 39 -0.75 7.55 1.67
N MET A 40 -0.23 7.41 2.90
CA MET A 40 1.20 7.53 3.16
C MET A 40 1.99 6.38 2.52
N VAL A 41 1.46 5.16 2.60
CA VAL A 41 2.08 3.98 1.96
C VAL A 41 2.11 4.14 0.44
N GLN A 42 0.98 4.50 -0.18
CA GLN A 42 0.91 4.72 -1.62
C GLN A 42 1.82 5.85 -2.10
N LEU A 43 1.95 6.93 -1.32
CA LEU A 43 2.88 8.02 -1.61
C LEU A 43 4.32 7.51 -1.60
N ALA A 44 4.72 6.78 -0.55
CA ALA A 44 6.06 6.21 -0.45
C ALA A 44 6.38 5.27 -1.63
N CYS A 45 5.44 4.41 -2.03
CA CYS A 45 5.62 3.56 -3.21
C CYS A 45 5.88 4.38 -4.49
N ARG A 46 5.12 5.46 -4.72
CA ARG A 46 5.31 6.34 -5.89
C ARG A 46 6.66 7.04 -5.86
N GLU A 47 7.11 7.49 -4.70
CA GLU A 47 8.42 8.13 -4.55
C GLU A 47 9.56 7.16 -4.86
N LEU A 48 9.45 5.91 -4.39
CA LEU A 48 10.41 4.85 -4.68
C LEU A 48 10.46 4.52 -6.19
N ASP A 49 9.30 4.37 -6.82
CA ASP A 49 9.21 4.13 -8.27
C ASP A 49 9.88 5.27 -9.04
N ASN A 50 9.59 6.53 -8.69
CA ASN A 50 10.21 7.70 -9.33
C ASN A 50 11.74 7.74 -9.15
N CYS A 51 12.23 7.39 -7.96
CA CYS A 51 13.67 7.31 -7.68
C CYS A 51 14.35 6.20 -8.48
N SER A 52 13.70 5.04 -8.62
CA SER A 52 14.21 3.91 -9.41
C SER A 52 14.38 4.27 -10.90
N LEU A 53 13.41 5.02 -11.45
CA LEU A 53 13.45 5.51 -12.83
C LEU A 53 14.52 6.60 -13.03
N ALA A 54 14.75 7.44 -12.01
CA ALA A 54 15.81 8.45 -12.05
C ALA A 54 17.21 7.83 -11.97
N SER A 55 17.37 6.70 -11.27
CA SER A 55 18.64 5.95 -11.21
C SER A 55 18.93 5.25 -12.54
N ALA A 56 17.92 4.65 -13.17
CA ALA A 56 18.06 3.96 -14.45
C ALA A 56 18.40 4.88 -15.66
N LYS A 57 18.15 6.18 -15.57
CA LYS A 57 18.51 7.17 -16.61
C LYS A 57 19.92 7.74 -16.49
N ARG A 58 20.68 7.36 -15.45
CA ARG A 58 22.08 7.80 -15.25
C ARG A 58 23.12 6.72 -15.60
N GLY A 59 22.70 5.67 -16.30
CA GLY A 59 23.59 4.65 -16.88
C GLY A 59 23.98 4.97 -18.31
#